data_AF-A0A4Q0VN85-F1
#
_entry.id   AF-A0A4Q0VN85-F1
#
_cell.length_a   1.000
_cell.length_b   1.000
_cell.length_c   1.000
_cell.angle_alpha   90.00
_cell.angle_beta   90.00
_cell.angle_gamma   90.00
#
_symmetry.space_group_name_H-M   'P 1'
#
loop_
_entity.id
_entity.type
_entity.pdbx_description
1 polymer ?
#
loop_
_entity_poly.entity_id
_entity_poly.type
_entity_poly.pdbx_seq_one_letter_code
_entity_poly.pdbx_strand_id
1 'polypeptide(L)'
;MEETKTNEGKAAEMEHAIRHEIKVKIEENPVYYSSLKEKLEELIQARKSKQMDIIDLVEALREKVNDMRNTSQKSEEHGMTREQYPFYQMVEKELGEEDQNALKDLTHIQTEMIQDQAVIEWTEKEDVKREMRKRIKHQLRSSKINKDKIEALAQRLMDLAAVHYKK
;
A
#
# COMPACT_ATOMS: atom_id res chain seq x y z
N MET A 1 36.33 10.06 11.76
CA MET A 1 35.87 8.97 12.65
C MET A 1 34.62 9.36 13.44
N GLU A 2 34.52 10.59 13.98
CA GLU A 2 33.28 11.07 14.64
C GLU A 2 32.10 11.23 13.68
N GLU A 3 32.32 11.76 12.48
CA GLU A 3 31.27 11.94 11.47
C GLU A 3 30.67 10.62 10.98
N THR A 4 31.53 9.63 10.73
CA THR A 4 31.14 8.25 10.39
C THR A 4 30.23 7.67 11.49
N LYS A 5 30.70 7.66 12.75
CA LYS A 5 29.94 7.20 13.93
C LYS A 5 28.59 7.90 14.08
N THR A 6 28.54 9.18 13.73
CA THR A 6 27.31 9.98 13.74
C THR A 6 26.34 9.56 12.64
N ASN A 7 26.84 9.26 11.44
CA ASN A 7 26.04 8.78 10.32
C ASN A 7 25.52 7.36 10.53
N GLU A 8 26.31 6.47 11.15
CA GLU A 8 25.81 5.15 11.57
C GLU A 8 24.65 5.25 12.57
N GLY A 9 24.76 6.13 13.56
CA GLY A 9 23.67 6.38 14.52
C GLY A 9 22.39 6.89 13.82
N LYS A 10 22.53 7.87 12.93
CA LYS A 10 21.41 8.41 12.13
C LYS A 10 20.76 7.34 11.25
N ALA A 11 21.56 6.52 10.57
CA ALA A 11 21.05 5.44 9.74
C ALA A 11 20.26 4.42 10.56
N ALA A 12 20.76 4.03 11.73
CA ALA A 12 20.07 3.10 12.62
C ALA A 12 18.73 3.65 13.14
N GLU A 13 18.69 4.94 13.49
CA GLU A 13 17.46 5.63 13.91
C GLU A 13 16.43 5.66 12.77
N MET A 14 16.84 6.04 11.56
CA MET A 14 15.96 6.05 10.39
C MET A 14 15.48 4.65 10.02
N GLU A 15 16.35 3.65 10.02
CA GLU A 15 15.97 2.26 9.79
C GLU A 15 14.89 1.82 10.78
N HIS A 16 15.11 2.07 12.08
CA HIS A 16 14.14 1.71 13.11
C HIS A 16 12.81 2.42 12.91
N ALA A 17 12.83 3.72 12.60
CA ALA A 17 11.62 4.50 12.33
C ALA A 17 10.84 3.94 11.12
N ILE A 18 11.53 3.65 10.02
CA ILE A 18 10.90 3.07 8.82
C ILE A 18 10.32 1.69 9.12
N ARG A 19 11.05 0.81 9.83
CA ARG A 19 10.54 -0.50 10.23
C ARG A 19 9.31 -0.41 11.12
N HIS A 20 9.31 0.53 12.05
CA HIS A 20 8.16 0.76 12.93
C HIS A 20 6.94 1.21 12.13
N GLU A 21 7.11 2.20 11.24
CA GLU A 21 6.04 2.69 10.39
C GLU A 21 5.46 1.59 9.50
N ILE A 22 6.31 0.80 8.83
CA ILE A 22 5.89 -0.37 8.05
C ILE A 22 5.06 -1.31 8.92
N LYS A 23 5.53 -1.65 10.12
CA LYS A 23 4.84 -2.59 11.00
C LYS A 23 3.44 -2.08 11.39
N VAL A 24 3.30 -0.79 11.66
CA VAL A 24 2.04 -0.18 12.11
C VAL A 24 1.06 -0.01 10.95
N LYS A 25 1.54 0.35 9.77
CA LYS A 25 0.67 0.78 8.65
C LYS A 25 0.59 -0.20 7.49
N ILE A 26 1.23 -1.36 7.57
CA ILE A 26 1.18 -2.39 6.51
C ILE A 26 -0.26 -2.72 6.08
N GLU A 27 -1.22 -2.74 7.02
CA GLU A 27 -2.62 -3.01 6.72
C GLU A 27 -3.33 -1.83 6.05
N GLU A 28 -2.89 -0.58 6.29
CA GLU A 28 -3.44 0.61 5.61
C GLU A 28 -3.08 0.60 4.11
N ASN A 29 -1.89 0.13 3.75
CA ASN A 29 -1.48 0.03 2.36
C ASN A 29 -0.47 -1.11 2.13
N PRO A 30 -0.95 -2.36 1.97
CA PRO A 30 -0.08 -3.52 1.87
C PRO A 30 0.86 -3.48 0.67
N VAL A 31 0.42 -2.88 -0.45
CA VAL A 31 1.25 -2.75 -1.66
C VAL A 31 2.43 -1.82 -1.42
N TYR A 32 2.17 -0.60 -0.94
CA TYR A 32 3.22 0.38 -0.69
C TYR A 32 4.21 -0.09 0.38
N TYR A 33 3.71 -0.53 1.54
CA TYR A 33 4.58 -0.87 2.67
C TYR A 33 5.35 -2.18 2.45
N SER A 34 4.84 -3.12 1.65
CA SER A 34 5.63 -4.30 1.23
C SER A 34 6.78 -3.88 0.32
N SER A 35 6.54 -3.02 -0.67
CA SER A 35 7.59 -2.51 -1.54
C SER A 35 8.62 -1.67 -0.75
N LEU A 36 8.17 -0.89 0.21
CA LEU A 36 9.06 -0.11 1.08
C LEU A 36 9.95 -1.02 1.94
N LYS A 37 9.38 -2.12 2.47
CA LYS A 37 10.13 -3.12 3.22
C LYS A 37 11.22 -3.77 2.37
N GLU A 38 10.88 -4.21 1.16
CA GLU A 38 11.83 -4.81 0.22
C GLU A 38 12.99 -3.84 -0.09
N LYS A 39 12.67 -2.58 -0.44
CA LYS A 39 13.68 -1.55 -0.72
C LYS A 39 14.56 -1.25 0.49
N LEU A 40 14.01 -1.23 1.70
CA LEU A 40 14.80 -1.05 2.91
C LEU A 40 15.79 -2.19 3.12
N GLU A 41 15.35 -3.43 2.90
CA GLU A 41 16.20 -4.62 3.03
C GLU A 41 17.32 -4.62 1.98
N GLU A 42 17.04 -4.20 0.75
CA GLU A 42 18.04 -4.00 -0.30
C GLU A 42 19.11 -2.98 0.09
N LEU A 43 18.73 -1.81 0.62
CA LEU A 43 19.67 -0.78 1.07
C LEU A 43 20.59 -1.29 2.19
N ILE A 44 20.00 -1.97 3.18
CA ILE A 44 20.76 -2.57 4.30
C ILE A 44 21.73 -3.63 3.77
N GLN A 45 21.28 -4.45 2.82
CA GLN A 45 22.12 -5.50 2.25
C GLN A 45 23.25 -4.92 1.40
N ALA A 46 22.99 -3.90 0.59
CA ALA A 46 24.01 -3.18 -0.18
C ALA A 46 25.07 -2.55 0.72
N ARG A 47 24.66 -1.98 1.87
CA ARG A 47 25.60 -1.49 2.89
C ARG A 47 26.44 -2.63 3.48
N LYS A 48 25.81 -3.74 3.88
CA LYS A 48 26.50 -4.92 4.45
C LYS A 48 27.50 -5.54 3.48
N SER A 49 27.16 -5.59 2.19
CA SER A 49 28.02 -6.10 1.12
C SER A 49 29.10 -5.11 0.67
N LYS A 50 29.18 -3.91 1.29
CA LYS A 50 30.10 -2.81 0.95
C LYS A 50 29.92 -2.29 -0.49
N GLN A 51 28.74 -2.50 -1.09
CA GLN A 51 28.36 -1.92 -2.38
C GLN A 51 27.84 -0.49 -2.25
N MET A 52 27.60 -0.04 -1.01
CA MET A 52 27.08 1.28 -0.66
C MET A 52 27.83 1.80 0.57
N ASP A 53 28.16 3.09 0.58
CA ASP A 53 28.78 3.72 1.74
C ASP A 53 27.73 4.16 2.80
N ILE A 54 28.19 4.70 3.94
CA ILE A 54 27.26 5.11 5.00
C ILE A 54 26.54 6.43 4.66
N ILE A 55 27.14 7.30 3.87
CA ILE A 55 26.56 8.58 3.45
C ILE A 55 25.42 8.30 2.46
N ASP A 56 25.69 7.47 1.45
CA ASP A 56 24.72 6.97 0.48
C ASP A 56 23.51 6.32 1.18
N LEU A 57 23.76 5.49 2.21
CA LEU A 57 22.69 4.85 2.97
C LEU A 57 21.83 5.89 3.70
N VAL A 58 22.45 6.87 4.37
CA VAL A 58 21.71 7.92 5.10
C VAL A 58 20.86 8.75 4.13
N GLU A 59 21.37 9.07 2.94
CA GLU A 59 20.62 9.80 1.92
C GLU A 59 19.44 8.98 1.40
N ALA A 60 19.67 7.71 1.03
CA ALA A 60 18.62 6.82 0.56
C ALA A 60 17.52 6.58 1.61
N LEU A 61 17.89 6.41 2.89
CA LEU A 61 16.93 6.29 3.98
C LEU A 61 16.13 7.59 4.18
N ARG A 62 16.78 8.75 4.06
CA ARG A 62 16.10 10.06 4.13
C ARG A 62 15.06 10.22 3.02
N GLU A 63 15.37 9.78 1.80
CA GLU A 63 14.38 9.77 0.71
C GLU A 63 13.18 8.90 1.05
N LYS A 64 13.39 7.71 1.62
CA LYS A 64 12.27 6.85 2.06
C LYS A 64 11.43 7.49 3.15
N VAL A 65 12.05 8.19 4.10
CA VAL A 65 11.32 8.98 5.11
C VAL A 65 10.48 10.08 4.47
N ASN A 66 11.00 10.77 3.46
CA ASN A 66 10.24 11.79 2.74
C ASN A 66 9.10 11.19 1.91
N ASP A 67 9.32 10.06 1.24
CA ASP A 67 8.29 9.33 0.50
C ASP A 67 7.08 8.96 1.37
N MET A 68 7.32 8.56 2.63
CA MET A 68 6.26 8.23 3.59
C MET A 68 5.46 9.45 4.03
N ARG A 69 6.08 10.65 4.04
CA ARG A 69 5.40 11.90 4.40
C ARG A 69 4.52 12.42 3.27
N ASN A 70 4.86 12.11 2.03
CA ASN A 70 4.20 12.64 0.84
C ASN A 70 3.14 11.68 0.26
N THR A 71 2.72 10.65 1.00
CA THR A 71 1.74 9.67 0.49
C THR A 71 0.39 10.32 0.14
N SER A 72 -0.04 11.36 0.87
CA SER A 72 -1.26 12.13 0.55
C SER A 72 -1.15 12.89 -0.77
N GLN A 73 0.02 13.47 -1.07
CA GLN A 73 0.24 14.13 -2.35
C GLN A 73 0.17 13.11 -3.50
N LYS A 74 0.75 11.92 -3.31
CA LYS A 74 0.69 10.84 -4.32
C LYS A 74 -0.74 10.37 -4.57
N SER A 75 -1.60 10.32 -3.55
CA SER A 75 -3.03 10.00 -3.77
C SER A 75 -3.72 11.07 -4.63
N GLU A 76 -3.48 12.36 -4.34
CA GLU A 76 -4.06 13.48 -5.09
C GLU A 76 -3.59 13.49 -6.56
N GLU A 77 -2.31 13.22 -6.81
CA GLU A 77 -1.75 13.08 -8.17
C GLU A 77 -2.46 12.00 -9.00
N HIS A 78 -3.00 10.96 -8.34
CA HIS A 78 -3.78 9.91 -8.99
C HIS A 78 -5.29 10.20 -9.03
N GLY A 79 -5.74 11.33 -8.49
CA GLY A 79 -7.17 11.66 -8.37
C GLY A 79 -7.89 10.80 -7.33
N MET A 80 -7.14 10.22 -6.37
CA MET A 80 -7.65 9.35 -5.33
C MET A 80 -7.70 10.09 -4.00
N THR A 81 -8.69 9.77 -3.17
CA THR A 81 -8.63 10.09 -1.74
C THR A 81 -7.59 9.20 -1.04
N ARG A 82 -7.25 9.54 0.22
CA ARG A 82 -6.31 8.76 1.03
C ARG A 82 -6.80 7.33 1.23
N GLU A 83 -8.10 7.14 1.39
CA GLU A 83 -8.76 5.85 1.60
C GLU A 83 -8.88 5.05 0.30
N GLN A 84 -8.97 5.71 -0.86
CA GLN A 84 -9.06 5.06 -2.17
C GLN A 84 -7.70 4.59 -2.71
N TYR A 85 -6.63 5.34 -2.41
CA TYR A 85 -5.33 5.09 -3.02
C TYR A 85 -4.76 3.67 -2.78
N PRO A 86 -4.90 3.05 -1.60
CA PRO A 86 -4.49 1.65 -1.39
C PRO A 86 -5.23 0.65 -2.29
N PHE A 87 -6.51 0.91 -2.59
CA PHE A 87 -7.30 0.07 -3.51
C PHE A 87 -6.79 0.22 -4.93
N TYR A 88 -6.53 1.46 -5.36
CA TYR A 88 -5.95 1.75 -6.67
C TYR A 88 -4.64 0.99 -6.88
N GLN A 89 -3.68 1.10 -5.94
CA GLN A 89 -2.39 0.41 -6.04
C GLN A 89 -2.52 -1.12 -6.05
N MET A 90 -3.52 -1.65 -5.34
CA MET A 90 -3.78 -3.09 -5.30
C MET A 90 -4.32 -3.62 -6.62
N VAL A 91 -5.20 -2.87 -7.28
CA VAL A 91 -5.74 -3.21 -8.60
C VAL A 91 -4.68 -3.01 -9.68
N GLU A 92 -3.94 -1.90 -9.64
CA GLU A 92 -2.81 -1.59 -10.54
C GLU A 92 -1.76 -2.71 -10.53
N LYS A 93 -1.39 -3.23 -9.35
CA LYS A 93 -0.43 -4.34 -9.22
C LYS A 93 -0.85 -5.59 -10.00
N GLU A 94 -2.14 -5.85 -10.17
CA GLU A 94 -2.64 -7.05 -10.85
C GLU A 94 -2.98 -6.82 -12.32
N LEU A 95 -3.33 -5.59 -12.72
CA LEU A 95 -3.71 -5.22 -14.09
C LEU A 95 -2.57 -4.61 -14.92
N GLY A 96 -1.53 -4.08 -14.28
CA GLY A 96 -0.52 -3.25 -14.93
C GLY A 96 -1.04 -1.87 -15.30
N GLU A 97 -0.16 -1.02 -15.83
CA GLU A 97 -0.43 0.41 -16.07
C GLU A 97 -1.10 0.71 -17.43
N GLU A 98 -1.51 -0.31 -18.19
CA GLU A 98 -1.93 -0.15 -19.59
C GLU A 98 -3.17 0.74 -19.79
N ASP A 99 -4.06 0.86 -18.78
CA ASP A 99 -5.22 1.74 -18.83
C ASP A 99 -5.49 2.40 -17.47
N GLN A 100 -4.74 3.46 -17.23
CA GLN A 100 -4.81 4.28 -16.01
C GLN A 100 -6.21 4.83 -15.72
N ASN A 101 -6.99 5.19 -16.75
CA ASN A 101 -8.35 5.71 -16.54
C ASN A 101 -9.30 4.59 -16.11
N ALA A 102 -9.25 3.43 -16.77
CA ALA A 102 -10.06 2.28 -16.36
C ALA A 102 -9.74 1.81 -14.93
N LEU A 103 -8.48 1.89 -14.49
CA LEU A 103 -8.07 1.60 -13.11
C LEU A 103 -8.71 2.57 -12.11
N LYS A 104 -8.67 3.87 -12.43
CA LYS A 104 -9.24 4.90 -11.57
C LYS A 104 -10.76 4.75 -11.47
N ASP A 105 -11.44 4.58 -12.59
CA ASP A 105 -12.89 4.38 -12.64
C ASP A 105 -13.31 3.13 -11.85
N LEU A 106 -12.62 2.01 -12.06
CA LEU A 106 -12.86 0.78 -11.31
C LEU A 106 -12.67 0.98 -9.81
N THR A 107 -11.63 1.71 -9.40
CA THR A 107 -11.36 2.01 -7.99
C THR A 107 -12.45 2.87 -7.38
N HIS A 108 -12.89 3.93 -8.06
CA HIS A 108 -13.98 4.78 -7.59
C HIS A 108 -15.27 3.99 -7.43
N ILE A 109 -15.67 3.21 -8.45
CA ILE A 109 -16.87 2.37 -8.42
C ILE A 109 -16.81 1.35 -7.27
N GLN A 110 -15.65 0.74 -7.04
CA GLN A 110 -15.46 -0.22 -5.95
C GLN A 110 -15.60 0.43 -4.57
N THR A 111 -14.91 1.55 -4.37
CA THR A 111 -14.85 2.23 -3.07
C THR A 111 -16.16 2.92 -2.71
N GLU A 112 -16.87 3.50 -3.67
CA GLU A 112 -18.21 4.05 -3.48
C GLU A 112 -19.20 2.93 -3.07
N MET A 113 -19.18 1.80 -3.78
CA MET A 113 -20.01 0.65 -3.42
C MET A 113 -19.67 0.08 -2.03
N ILE A 114 -18.38 0.01 -1.67
CA ILE A 114 -17.95 -0.40 -0.34
C ILE A 114 -18.46 0.58 0.71
N GLN A 115 -18.35 1.88 0.47
CA GLN A 115 -18.79 2.92 1.38
C GLN A 115 -20.31 2.89 1.60
N ASP A 116 -21.09 2.64 0.55
CA ASP A 116 -22.55 2.49 0.63
C ASP A 116 -22.96 1.26 1.45
N GLN A 117 -22.21 0.17 1.32
CA GLN A 117 -22.47 -1.08 2.05
C GLN A 117 -21.84 -1.10 3.45
N ALA A 118 -20.93 -0.18 3.73
CA ALA A 118 -20.33 0.04 5.04
C ALA A 118 -21.33 0.72 5.99
N VAL A 119 -22.40 0.00 6.30
CA VAL A 119 -23.29 0.28 7.43
C VAL A 119 -22.56 -0.11 8.71
N ILE A 120 -22.82 0.60 9.80
CA ILE A 120 -22.22 0.36 11.13
C ILE A 120 -22.27 -1.15 11.45
N GLU A 121 -21.12 -1.73 11.82
CA GLU A 121 -20.86 -3.15 12.12
C GLU A 121 -20.88 -4.15 10.94
N TRP A 122 -20.74 -3.71 9.68
CA TRP A 122 -20.67 -4.66 8.55
C TRP A 122 -19.55 -5.70 8.68
N THR A 123 -18.46 -5.37 9.39
CA THR A 123 -17.35 -6.27 9.66
C THR A 123 -17.71 -7.43 10.62
N GLU A 124 -18.89 -7.42 11.22
CA GLU A 124 -19.39 -8.51 12.08
C GLU A 124 -20.52 -9.31 11.39
N LYS A 125 -21.11 -8.75 10.33
CA LYS A 125 -22.24 -9.31 9.60
C LYS A 125 -21.78 -10.12 8.40
N GLU A 126 -21.72 -11.44 8.57
CA GLU A 126 -21.24 -12.37 7.53
C GLU A 126 -22.04 -12.33 6.22
N ASP A 127 -23.33 -12.03 6.28
CA ASP A 127 -24.17 -11.82 5.10
C ASP A 127 -23.78 -10.57 4.31
N VAL A 128 -23.50 -9.46 5.00
CA VAL A 128 -23.02 -8.20 4.38
C VAL A 128 -21.64 -8.41 3.77
N LYS A 129 -20.69 -9.02 4.48
CA LYS A 129 -19.36 -9.36 3.94
C LYS A 129 -19.45 -10.23 2.69
N ARG A 130 -20.31 -11.26 2.71
CA ARG A 130 -20.49 -12.16 1.58
C ARG A 130 -21.04 -11.42 0.37
N GLU A 131 -22.00 -10.53 0.55
CA GLU A 131 -22.58 -9.73 -0.53
C GLU A 131 -21.58 -8.71 -1.09
N MET A 132 -20.86 -7.98 -0.23
CA MET A 132 -19.77 -7.07 -0.64
C MET A 132 -18.71 -7.82 -1.47
N ARG A 133 -18.20 -8.93 -0.96
CA ARG A 133 -17.21 -9.76 -1.68
C ARG A 133 -17.75 -10.26 -3.01
N LYS A 134 -19.02 -10.65 -3.08
CA LYS A 134 -19.67 -11.09 -4.33
C LYS A 134 -19.69 -9.96 -5.37
N ARG A 135 -20.01 -8.73 -4.95
CA ARG A 135 -20.04 -7.54 -5.82
C ARG A 135 -18.65 -7.15 -6.31
N ILE A 136 -17.65 -7.10 -5.41
CA ILE A 136 -16.25 -6.88 -5.79
C ILE A 136 -15.84 -7.90 -6.86
N LYS A 137 -16.08 -9.19 -6.63
CA LYS A 137 -15.76 -10.25 -7.61
C LYS A 137 -16.49 -10.07 -8.94
N HIS A 138 -17.73 -9.57 -8.93
CA HIS A 138 -18.46 -9.31 -10.17
C HIS A 138 -17.78 -8.19 -10.98
N GLN A 139 -17.40 -7.09 -10.34
CA GLN A 139 -16.69 -5.98 -11.00
C GLN A 139 -15.31 -6.42 -11.51
N LEU A 140 -14.55 -7.17 -10.71
CA LEU A 140 -13.25 -7.70 -11.15
C LEU A 140 -13.36 -8.64 -12.36
N ARG A 141 -14.44 -9.42 -12.49
CA ARG A 141 -14.67 -10.29 -13.67
C ARG A 141 -14.96 -9.53 -14.96
N SER A 142 -15.44 -8.30 -14.85
CA SER A 142 -15.65 -7.40 -15.99
C SER A 142 -14.37 -6.67 -16.40
N SER A 143 -13.28 -6.85 -15.66
CA SER A 143 -11.95 -6.30 -15.96
C SER A 143 -11.05 -7.32 -16.66
N LYS A 144 -9.83 -6.91 -17.06
CA LYS A 144 -8.82 -7.77 -17.68
C LYS A 144 -8.07 -8.69 -16.68
N ILE A 145 -8.50 -8.78 -15.42
CA ILE A 145 -7.83 -9.59 -14.40
C ILE A 145 -7.99 -11.09 -14.67
N ASN A 146 -6.90 -11.83 -14.50
CA ASN A 146 -6.94 -13.29 -14.64
C ASN A 146 -7.86 -13.92 -13.58
N LYS A 147 -8.70 -14.86 -14.02
CA LYS A 147 -9.79 -15.44 -13.23
C LYS A 147 -9.31 -16.17 -11.97
N ASP A 148 -8.11 -16.73 -12.01
CA ASP A 148 -7.43 -17.39 -10.87
C ASP A 148 -7.07 -16.40 -9.75
N LYS A 149 -6.79 -15.13 -10.08
CA LYS A 149 -6.42 -14.08 -9.13
C LYS A 149 -7.60 -13.36 -8.50
N ILE A 150 -8.79 -13.42 -9.13
CA ILE A 150 -9.98 -12.66 -8.69
C ILE A 150 -10.35 -12.96 -7.23
N GLU A 151 -10.30 -14.23 -6.82
CA GLU A 151 -10.68 -14.59 -5.44
C GLU A 151 -9.72 -14.00 -4.41
N ALA A 152 -8.41 -14.08 -4.70
CA ALA A 152 -7.37 -13.54 -3.83
C ALA A 152 -7.41 -12.01 -3.78
N LEU A 153 -7.56 -11.35 -4.92
CA LEU A 153 -7.68 -9.90 -5.00
C LEU A 153 -8.94 -9.41 -4.27
N ALA A 154 -10.09 -10.06 -4.47
CA ALA A 154 -11.31 -9.71 -3.77
C ALA A 154 -11.16 -9.84 -2.24
N GLN A 155 -10.46 -10.86 -1.75
CA GLN A 155 -10.16 -10.98 -0.32
C GLN A 155 -9.31 -9.81 0.17
N ARG A 156 -8.23 -9.46 -0.54
CA ARG A 156 -7.36 -8.34 -0.14
C ARG A 156 -8.10 -6.99 -0.16
N LEU A 157 -9.00 -6.77 -1.12
CA LEU A 157 -9.83 -5.57 -1.19
C LEU A 157 -10.85 -5.53 -0.03
N MET A 158 -11.37 -6.68 0.39
CA MET A 158 -12.22 -6.77 1.60
C MET A 158 -11.44 -6.47 2.87
N ASP A 159 -10.18 -6.92 2.97
CA ASP A 159 -9.31 -6.62 4.11
C ASP A 159 -9.00 -5.11 4.17
N LEU A 160 -8.69 -4.49 3.03
CA LEU A 160 -8.56 -3.03 2.94
C LEU A 160 -9.85 -2.29 3.32
N ALA A 161 -11.00 -2.80 2.89
CA ALA A 161 -12.29 -2.22 3.26
C ALA A 161 -12.49 -2.23 4.78
N ALA A 162 -12.09 -3.30 5.46
CA ALA A 162 -12.18 -3.40 6.91
C ALA A 162 -11.24 -2.45 7.66
N VAL A 163 -10.15 -1.99 7.03
CA VAL A 163 -9.22 -1.00 7.60
C VAL A 163 -9.74 0.42 7.38
N HIS A 164 -10.18 0.75 6.16
CA HIS A 164 -10.51 2.14 5.77
C HIS A 164 -12.00 2.51 5.92
N TYR A 165 -12.90 1.55 5.86
CA TYR A 165 -14.37 1.77 5.86
C TYR A 165 -15.07 1.05 7.01
N LYS A 166 -14.34 0.67 8.05
CA LYS A 166 -14.93 0.22 9.32
C LYS A 166 -15.31 1.45 10.13
N LYS A 167 -16.62 1.73 10.22
CA LYS A 167 -17.20 2.73 11.12
C LYS A 167 -17.68 2.09 12.40
#